data_AF-A6JHC3-F1
#
_entry.id   AF-A6JHC3-F1
#
_cell.length_a   1.000
_cell.length_b   1.000
_cell.length_c   1.000
_cell.angle_alpha   90.00
_cell.angle_beta   90.00
_cell.angle_gamma   90.00
#
_symmetry.space_group_name_H-M   'P 1'
#
loop_
_entity.id
_entity.type
_entity.pdbx_description
1 polymer ?
#
loop_
_entity_poly.entity_id
_entity_poly.type
_entity_poly.pdbx_seq_one_letter_code
_entity_poly.pdbx_strand_id
1 'polypeptide(L)'
;MLANQGIDVVIRHSFFDHGYNHLVDQNFNPLPDYWLSLLYKRLIGPKVLAVHVAGLQRKPRPGRVIRDKLRIYAHCTNHHNHNYVRGSITLFIINLHRSRKKIKLAGTLRDKLVHQYLLQPYGQEGLKSKSVQLNGQPLVMVDDGTLPELKPRPLRAGRTLVIPPVTMGFYVVKNVNALACRYR
;
A
#
# COMPACT_ATOMS: atom_id res chain seq x y z
N MET A 1 9.87 -6.53 2.77
CA MET A 1 9.84 -5.22 3.46
C MET A 1 10.67 -5.37 4.72
N LEU A 2 11.59 -4.44 4.98
CA LEU A 2 12.58 -4.53 6.06
C LEU A 2 11.95 -4.70 7.46
N ALA A 3 10.74 -4.18 7.68
CA ALA A 3 9.98 -4.38 8.91
C ALA A 3 9.73 -5.87 9.25
N ASN A 4 9.45 -6.72 8.26
CA ASN A 4 9.29 -8.17 8.48
C ASN A 4 10.61 -8.88 8.85
N GLN A 5 11.75 -8.20 8.70
CA GLN A 5 13.08 -8.70 9.04
C GLN A 5 13.61 -8.08 10.35
N GLY A 6 12.76 -7.37 11.11
CA GLY A 6 13.15 -6.77 12.39
C GLY A 6 13.93 -5.46 12.28
N ILE A 7 13.90 -4.79 11.12
CA ILE A 7 14.46 -3.44 10.99
C ILE A 7 13.46 -2.41 11.51
N ASP A 8 13.87 -1.67 12.54
CA ASP A 8 13.02 -0.69 13.23
C ASP A 8 12.89 0.64 12.47
N VAL A 9 13.96 1.08 11.81
CA VAL A 9 14.04 2.38 11.14
C VAL A 9 14.62 2.24 9.75
N VAL A 10 13.99 2.90 8.77
CA VAL A 10 14.46 2.99 7.39
C VAL A 10 14.57 4.47 7.03
N ILE A 11 15.77 4.90 6.64
CA ILE A 11 16.04 6.28 6.22
C ILE A 11 16.08 6.31 4.69
N ARG A 12 15.19 7.07 4.08
CA ARG A 12 15.17 7.27 2.62
C ARG A 12 16.12 8.40 2.25
N HIS A 13 17.23 8.05 1.61
CA HIS A 13 18.07 9.03 0.90
C HIS A 13 17.46 9.32 -0.50
N SER A 14 17.07 10.53 -0.85
CA SER A 14 16.97 11.77 -0.04
C SER A 14 15.55 12.33 -0.04
N PHE A 15 15.27 13.25 0.89
CA PHE A 15 14.00 13.99 0.87
C PHE A 15 13.96 14.98 -0.29
N PHE A 16 14.98 15.83 -0.39
CA PHE A 16 15.17 16.85 -1.42
C PHE A 16 16.67 16.92 -1.74
N ASP A 17 17.03 16.88 -3.03
CA ASP A 17 18.41 16.94 -3.51
C ASP A 17 18.46 17.17 -5.03
N HIS A 18 19.61 17.57 -5.58
CA HIS A 18 19.85 17.82 -7.00
C HIS A 18 20.00 16.53 -7.84
N GLY A 19 20.17 15.38 -7.20
CA GLY A 19 20.25 14.07 -7.87
C GLY A 19 18.90 13.54 -8.37
N TYR A 20 18.86 12.30 -8.87
CA TYR A 20 17.64 11.69 -9.44
C TYR A 20 16.77 10.90 -8.44
N ASN A 21 17.21 10.78 -7.18
CA ASN A 21 16.62 9.89 -6.16
C ASN A 21 16.03 10.63 -4.96
N HIS A 22 15.36 11.76 -5.18
CA HIS A 22 14.67 12.55 -4.15
C HIS A 22 13.17 12.24 -4.08
N LEU A 23 12.53 12.58 -2.97
CA LEU A 23 11.07 12.51 -2.83
C LEU A 23 10.37 13.76 -3.40
N VAL A 24 11.05 14.91 -3.34
CA VAL A 24 10.56 16.21 -3.81
C VAL A 24 11.55 16.78 -4.80
N ASP A 25 11.07 17.23 -5.96
CA ASP A 25 11.93 17.79 -7.01
C ASP A 25 12.37 19.23 -6.75
N GLN A 26 13.23 19.76 -7.63
CA GLN A 26 13.81 21.10 -7.52
C GLN A 26 12.78 22.24 -7.59
N ASN A 27 11.58 21.95 -8.09
CA ASN A 27 10.46 22.89 -8.15
C ASN A 27 9.51 22.67 -6.96
N PHE A 28 9.95 21.95 -5.92
CA PHE A 28 9.20 21.57 -4.74
C PHE A 28 7.95 20.72 -5.02
N ASN A 29 7.90 20.05 -6.17
CA ASN A 29 6.80 19.14 -6.48
C ASN A 29 7.04 17.76 -5.86
N PRO A 30 6.06 17.20 -5.13
CA PRO A 30 6.18 15.85 -4.60
C PRO A 30 6.09 14.78 -5.70
N LEU A 31 7.10 13.93 -5.80
CA LEU A 31 7.19 12.82 -6.75
C LEU A 31 6.38 11.59 -6.28
N PRO A 32 6.18 10.54 -7.10
CA PRO A 32 5.33 9.41 -6.75
C PRO A 32 5.74 8.70 -5.45
N ASP A 33 7.05 8.64 -5.17
CA ASP A 33 7.58 8.05 -3.93
C ASP A 33 7.24 8.88 -2.68
N TYR A 34 7.08 10.19 -2.80
CA TYR A 34 6.59 11.04 -1.70
C TYR A 34 5.15 10.65 -1.34
N TRP A 35 4.27 10.56 -2.34
CA TRP A 35 2.88 10.18 -2.13
C TRP A 35 2.72 8.77 -1.57
N LEU A 36 3.56 7.84 -2.03
CA LEU A 36 3.68 6.51 -1.44
C LEU A 36 4.08 6.58 0.04
N SER A 37 5.11 7.37 0.36
CA SER A 37 5.62 7.55 1.72
C SER A 37 4.57 8.19 2.65
N LEU A 38 3.82 9.16 2.14
CA LEU A 38 2.72 9.81 2.87
C LEU A 38 1.60 8.81 3.18
N LEU A 39 1.14 8.03 2.19
CA LEU A 39 0.14 6.98 2.41
C LEU A 39 0.64 5.94 3.42
N TYR A 40 1.89 5.50 3.29
CA TYR A 40 2.50 4.57 4.24
C TYR A 40 2.44 5.14 5.66
N LYS A 41 2.90 6.39 5.86
CA LYS A 41 2.87 7.06 7.17
C LYS A 41 1.44 7.18 7.74
N ARG A 42 0.43 7.46 6.89
CA ARG A 42 -0.96 7.64 7.32
C ARG A 42 -1.70 6.34 7.62
N LEU A 43 -1.29 5.21 7.03
CA LEU A 43 -2.06 3.96 7.08
C LEU A 43 -1.36 2.82 7.83
N ILE A 44 -0.03 2.70 7.71
CA ILE A 44 0.73 1.60 8.30
C ILE A 44 1.13 1.94 9.74
N GLY A 45 0.72 1.10 10.69
CA GLY A 45 1.15 1.16 12.08
C GLY A 45 2.42 0.35 12.36
N PRO A 46 2.99 0.48 13.57
CA PRO A 46 4.29 -0.11 13.90
C PRO A 46 4.25 -1.64 14.05
N LYS A 47 3.10 -2.22 14.46
CA LYS A 47 2.96 -3.66 14.68
C LYS A 47 2.85 -4.41 13.36
N VAL A 48 3.89 -5.16 13.01
CA VAL A 48 3.98 -6.03 11.84
C VAL A 48 3.11 -7.28 12.04
N LEU A 49 2.43 -7.73 10.99
CA LEU A 49 1.62 -8.95 10.98
C LEU A 49 2.13 -9.94 9.93
N ALA A 50 2.05 -11.22 10.23
CA ALA A 50 2.32 -12.28 9.27
C ALA A 50 1.19 -12.38 8.23
N VAL A 51 1.54 -12.71 6.99
CA VAL A 51 0.59 -12.94 5.89
C VAL A 51 0.74 -14.36 5.39
N HIS A 52 -0.37 -15.10 5.41
CA HIS A 52 -0.44 -16.44 4.84
C HIS A 52 -1.37 -16.44 3.63
N VAL A 53 -0.87 -16.90 2.49
CA VAL A 53 -1.63 -16.97 1.24
C VAL A 53 -1.87 -18.43 0.89
N ALA A 54 -3.13 -18.87 1.00
CA ALA A 54 -3.54 -20.18 0.52
C ALA A 54 -3.44 -20.24 -1.02
N GLY A 55 -3.01 -21.37 -1.58
CA GLY A 55 -2.94 -21.58 -3.03
C GLY A 55 -1.65 -21.14 -3.72
N LEU A 56 -0.63 -20.64 -3.00
CA LEU A 56 0.76 -20.59 -3.51
C LEU A 56 1.42 -22.00 -3.52
N GLN A 57 0.65 -23.04 -3.85
CA GLN A 57 1.16 -24.38 -4.04
C GLN A 57 1.63 -24.57 -5.49
N ARG A 58 2.87 -24.19 -5.76
CA ARG A 58 3.71 -24.91 -6.71
C ARG A 58 5.14 -24.83 -6.22
N LYS A 59 5.68 -25.91 -5.63
CA LYS A 59 7.14 -26.05 -5.46
C LYS A 59 7.81 -25.55 -6.77
N PRO A 60 8.85 -24.71 -6.72
CA PRO A 60 9.46 -24.23 -7.94
C PRO A 60 9.90 -25.46 -8.74
N ARG A 61 9.56 -25.51 -10.04
CA ARG A 61 10.26 -26.45 -10.93
C ARG A 61 11.73 -25.98 -11.00
N PRO A 62 12.72 -26.89 -10.94
CA PRO A 62 14.11 -26.52 -11.21
C PRO A 62 14.18 -25.74 -12.52
N GLY A 63 14.83 -24.57 -12.52
CA GLY A 63 14.99 -23.73 -13.72
C GLY A 63 13.90 -22.67 -14.00
N ARG A 64 12.85 -22.52 -13.16
CA ARG A 64 11.84 -21.46 -13.35
C ARG A 64 11.45 -20.76 -12.05
N VAL A 65 12.29 -19.82 -11.61
CA VAL A 65 12.00 -18.95 -10.46
C VAL A 65 11.01 -17.86 -10.89
N ILE A 66 9.71 -18.15 -10.81
CA ILE A 66 8.64 -17.12 -10.93
C ILE A 66 7.77 -17.17 -9.67
N ARG A 67 8.38 -17.03 -8.48
CA ARG A 67 7.64 -17.03 -7.21
C ARG A 67 7.33 -15.66 -6.61
N ASP A 68 8.02 -14.57 -6.97
CA ASP A 68 7.93 -13.34 -6.16
C ASP A 68 7.36 -12.10 -6.88
N LYS A 69 6.39 -12.30 -7.78
CA LYS A 69 5.75 -11.19 -8.51
C LYS A 69 4.47 -10.65 -7.85
N LEU A 70 3.96 -11.29 -6.80
CA LEU A 70 2.91 -10.74 -5.95
C LEU A 70 3.44 -10.70 -4.51
N ARG A 71 3.52 -9.51 -3.93
CA ARG A 71 4.03 -9.29 -2.58
C ARG A 71 2.93 -8.69 -1.74
N ILE A 72 2.70 -9.27 -0.56
CA ILE A 72 1.66 -8.82 0.37
C ILE A 72 2.31 -8.67 1.75
N TYR A 73 2.16 -7.50 2.34
CA TYR A 73 2.59 -7.19 3.70
C TYR A 73 1.37 -6.75 4.50
N ALA A 74 1.40 -6.95 5.82
CA ALA A 74 0.30 -6.56 6.69
C ALA A 74 0.85 -5.97 7.98
N HIS A 75 0.18 -4.92 8.46
CA HIS A 75 0.44 -4.29 9.75
C HIS A 75 -0.88 -3.98 10.42
N CYS A 76 -0.86 -3.75 11.73
CA CYS A 76 -1.94 -3.02 12.38
C CYS A 76 -2.06 -1.63 11.72
N THR A 77 -3.28 -1.13 11.55
CA THR A 77 -3.50 0.21 11.00
C THR A 77 -2.96 1.28 11.94
N ASN A 78 -2.42 2.37 11.40
CA ASN A 78 -1.98 3.51 12.19
C ASN A 78 -3.15 4.08 13.01
N HIS A 79 -3.02 4.04 14.34
CA HIS A 79 -4.04 4.47 15.29
C HIS A 79 -4.15 6.00 15.46
N HIS A 80 -3.19 6.76 14.91
CA HIS A 80 -3.30 8.23 14.81
C HIS A 80 -4.24 8.65 13.68
N ASN A 81 -4.64 7.72 12.81
CA ASN A 81 -5.63 7.99 11.78
C ASN A 81 -7.04 7.80 12.36
N HIS A 82 -7.70 8.91 12.68
CA HIS A 82 -9.02 8.90 13.32
C HIS A 82 -10.14 8.29 12.44
N ASN A 83 -9.89 8.06 11.14
CA ASN A 83 -10.85 7.37 10.26
C ASN A 83 -10.93 5.86 10.54
N TYR A 84 -10.01 5.31 11.34
CA TYR A 84 -9.90 3.88 11.62
C TYR A 84 -9.85 3.59 13.12
N VAL A 85 -10.75 2.69 13.55
CA VAL A 85 -10.76 2.20 14.92
C VAL A 85 -9.59 1.26 15.20
N ARG A 86 -9.16 1.21 16.46
CA ARG A 86 -8.19 0.21 16.93
C ARG A 86 -8.66 -1.20 16.61
N GLY A 87 -7.72 -2.10 16.36
CA GLY A 87 -8.03 -3.44 15.87
C GLY A 87 -8.22 -3.55 14.34
N SER A 88 -8.14 -2.44 13.60
CA SER A 88 -8.07 -2.45 12.13
C SER A 88 -6.68 -2.89 11.65
N ILE A 89 -6.62 -3.51 10.48
CA ILE A 89 -5.37 -3.93 9.83
C ILE A 89 -5.24 -3.29 8.45
N THR A 90 -4.02 -3.05 8.03
CA THR A 90 -3.71 -2.52 6.70
C THR A 90 -2.84 -3.50 5.94
N LEU A 91 -3.28 -3.89 4.76
CA LEU A 91 -2.49 -4.65 3.80
C LEU A 91 -1.80 -3.69 2.84
N PHE A 92 -0.54 -3.94 2.55
CA PHE A 92 0.19 -3.29 1.45
C PHE A 92 0.54 -4.34 0.40
N ILE A 93 0.03 -4.17 -0.81
CA ILE A 93 0.10 -5.16 -1.87
C ILE A 93 0.82 -4.57 -3.07
N ILE A 94 1.81 -5.29 -3.59
CA ILE A 94 2.53 -4.97 -4.82
C ILE A 94 2.33 -6.12 -5.82
N ASN A 95 1.75 -5.80 -6.97
CA ASN A 95 1.60 -6.73 -8.08
C ASN A 95 2.58 -6.38 -9.20
N LEU A 96 3.66 -7.14 -9.34
CA LEU A 96 4.64 -7.04 -10.41
C LEU A 96 4.30 -7.93 -11.62
N HIS A 97 3.16 -8.63 -11.61
CA HIS A 97 2.70 -9.36 -12.79
C HIS A 97 2.14 -8.40 -13.84
N ARG A 98 2.28 -8.79 -15.11
CA ARG A 98 1.58 -8.19 -16.26
C ARG A 98 0.09 -8.58 -16.33
N SER A 99 -0.43 -9.31 -15.34
CA SER A 99 -1.83 -9.69 -15.25
C SER A 99 -2.45 -9.29 -13.92
N ARG A 100 -3.75 -9.01 -13.95
CA ARG A 100 -4.53 -8.67 -12.75
C ARG A 100 -4.55 -9.85 -11.78
N LYS A 101 -4.45 -9.58 -10.48
CA LYS A 101 -4.59 -10.58 -9.41
C LYS A 101 -5.87 -10.38 -8.64
N LYS A 102 -6.49 -11.49 -8.27
CA LYS A 102 -7.74 -11.55 -7.50
C LYS A 102 -7.42 -12.16 -6.15
N ILE A 103 -7.58 -11.41 -5.07
CA ILE A 103 -7.28 -11.83 -3.70
C ILE A 103 -8.59 -11.85 -2.92
N LYS A 104 -8.92 -13.01 -2.34
CA LYS A 104 -10.05 -13.14 -1.43
C LYS A 104 -9.52 -13.09 0.00
N LEU A 105 -10.12 -12.24 0.83
CA LEU A 105 -9.89 -12.28 2.27
C LEU A 105 -10.57 -13.53 2.85
N ALA A 106 -9.92 -14.13 3.85
CA ALA A 106 -10.33 -15.40 4.45
C ALA A 106 -10.61 -15.25 5.95
N GLY A 107 -11.27 -16.27 6.53
CA GLY A 107 -11.60 -16.31 7.95
C GLY A 107 -12.39 -15.08 8.39
N THR A 108 -12.02 -14.49 9.53
CA THR A 108 -12.68 -13.33 10.13
C THR A 108 -12.59 -12.04 9.30
N LEU A 109 -11.75 -12.02 8.25
CA LEU A 109 -11.59 -10.88 7.34
C LEU A 109 -12.58 -10.89 6.17
N ARG A 110 -13.23 -12.03 5.89
CA ARG A 110 -14.04 -12.24 4.68
C ARG A 110 -15.16 -11.22 4.53
N ASP A 111 -15.90 -10.97 5.61
CA ASP A 111 -17.12 -10.15 5.60
C ASP A 111 -16.86 -8.73 6.10
N LYS A 112 -15.63 -8.24 5.94
CA LYS A 112 -15.23 -6.90 6.38
C LYS A 112 -15.21 -5.92 5.21
N LEU A 113 -15.63 -4.69 5.50
CA LEU A 113 -15.49 -3.56 4.58
C LEU A 113 -14.01 -3.20 4.45
N VAL A 114 -13.57 -2.96 3.21
CA VAL A 114 -12.19 -2.61 2.92
C VAL A 114 -12.11 -1.22 2.29
N HIS A 115 -11.27 -0.35 2.81
CA HIS A 115 -10.91 0.90 2.15
C HIS A 115 -9.69 0.68 1.25
N GLN A 116 -9.86 0.88 -0.05
CA GLN A 116 -8.78 0.78 -1.02
C GLN A 116 -8.08 2.13 -1.23
N TYR A 117 -6.76 2.08 -1.35
CA TYR A 117 -5.87 3.16 -1.74
C TYR A 117 -4.92 2.64 -2.82
N LEU A 118 -5.40 2.60 -4.06
CA LEU A 118 -4.62 2.08 -5.19
C LEU A 118 -3.83 3.20 -5.85
N LEU A 119 -2.51 3.06 -5.93
CA LEU A 119 -1.63 3.97 -6.65
C LEU A 119 -1.40 3.47 -8.07
N GLN A 120 -1.53 4.38 -9.03
CA GLN A 120 -1.24 4.14 -10.44
C GLN A 120 -0.52 5.36 -11.02
N PRO A 121 0.34 5.18 -12.03
CA PRO A 121 0.87 6.33 -12.75
C PRO A 121 -0.25 7.15 -13.38
N TYR A 122 -0.05 8.46 -13.46
CA TYR A 122 -0.96 9.39 -14.12
C TYR A 122 -0.31 9.96 -15.38
N GLY A 123 -1.09 10.18 -16.44
CA GLY A 123 -0.59 10.63 -17.74
C GLY A 123 -0.18 9.50 -18.70
N GLN A 124 0.49 9.87 -19.80
CA GLN A 124 0.77 8.97 -20.92
C GLN A 124 2.10 8.20 -20.81
N GLU A 125 2.98 8.63 -19.90
CA GLU A 125 4.33 8.04 -19.73
C GLU A 125 4.33 6.68 -19.01
N GLY A 126 3.17 6.21 -18.56
CA GLY A 126 3.02 4.96 -17.84
C GLY A 126 3.93 4.92 -16.61
N LEU A 127 4.64 3.81 -16.39
CA LEU A 127 5.49 3.61 -15.21
C LEU A 127 6.67 4.60 -15.09
N LYS A 128 6.98 5.36 -16.15
CA LYS A 128 8.02 6.40 -16.13
C LYS A 128 7.49 7.77 -15.68
N SER A 129 6.17 7.90 -15.53
CA SER A 129 5.54 9.16 -15.14
C SER A 129 6.03 9.64 -13.77
N LYS A 130 6.26 10.94 -13.67
CA LYS A 130 6.51 11.65 -12.41
C LYS A 130 5.21 12.02 -11.66
N SER A 131 4.05 11.71 -12.24
CA SER A 131 2.74 11.98 -11.63
C SER A 131 2.05 10.68 -11.27
N VAL A 132 1.32 10.70 -10.15
CA VAL A 132 0.61 9.53 -9.61
C VAL A 132 -0.84 9.88 -9.32
N GLN A 133 -1.72 8.90 -9.44
CA GLN A 133 -3.12 8.99 -9.05
C GLN A 133 -3.45 7.98 -7.95
N LEU A 134 -4.32 8.39 -7.04
CA LEU A 134 -4.92 7.58 -6.00
C LEU A 134 -6.36 7.25 -6.37
N ASN A 135 -6.67 5.97 -6.55
CA ASN A 135 -8.01 5.50 -6.91
C ASN A 135 -8.61 6.20 -8.16
N GLY A 136 -7.75 6.61 -9.10
CA GLY A 136 -8.16 7.32 -10.33
C GLY A 136 -8.21 8.84 -10.22
N GLN A 137 -7.85 9.43 -9.07
CA GLN A 137 -7.74 10.87 -8.88
C GLN A 137 -6.27 11.29 -8.77
N PRO A 138 -5.78 12.26 -9.55
CA PRO A 138 -4.40 12.75 -9.44
C PRO A 138 -4.09 13.23 -8.02
N LEU A 139 -2.89 12.89 -7.54
CA LEU A 139 -2.37 13.45 -6.30
C LEU A 139 -1.50 14.66 -6.62
N VAL A 140 -1.99 15.82 -6.19
CA VAL A 140 -1.31 17.12 -6.29
C VAL A 140 -1.50 17.86 -4.97
N MET A 141 -0.54 18.72 -4.64
CA MET A 141 -0.73 19.69 -3.55
C MET A 141 -1.96 20.56 -3.88
N VAL A 142 -2.72 20.96 -2.86
CA VAL A 142 -3.84 21.90 -3.04
C VAL A 142 -3.30 23.31 -3.26
N ASP A 143 -2.28 23.65 -2.48
CA ASP A 143 -1.48 24.87 -2.49
C ASP A 143 -0.11 24.56 -1.84
N ASP A 144 0.75 25.56 -1.66
CA ASP A 144 2.11 25.37 -1.15
C ASP A 144 2.17 24.82 0.30
N GLY A 145 1.09 24.93 1.07
CA GLY A 145 1.02 24.50 2.47
C GLY A 145 0.13 23.27 2.72
N THR A 146 -0.70 22.89 1.75
CA THR A 146 -1.83 21.99 2.01
C THR A 146 -1.74 20.69 1.22
N LEU A 147 -1.60 19.58 1.95
CA LEU A 147 -1.71 18.24 1.38
C LEU A 147 -3.16 17.93 0.96
N PRO A 148 -3.38 17.22 -0.16
CA PRO A 148 -4.71 16.82 -0.57
C PRO A 148 -5.30 15.79 0.39
N GLU A 149 -6.62 15.71 0.42
CA GLU A 149 -7.31 14.63 1.12
C GLU A 149 -7.04 13.28 0.42
N LEU A 150 -6.51 12.31 1.17
CA LEU A 150 -6.27 10.96 0.68
C LEU A 150 -7.57 10.14 0.78
N LYS A 151 -8.45 10.26 -0.22
CA LYS A 151 -9.77 9.63 -0.22
C LYS A 151 -9.71 8.11 -0.50
N PRO A 152 -10.24 7.26 0.41
CA PRO A 152 -10.38 5.83 0.13
C PRO A 152 -11.48 5.55 -0.88
N ARG A 153 -11.34 4.45 -1.62
CA ARG A 153 -12.47 3.82 -2.32
C ARG A 153 -13.02 2.68 -1.44
N PRO A 154 -14.25 2.78 -0.91
CA PRO A 154 -14.83 1.71 -0.12
C PRO A 154 -15.20 0.50 -1.00
N LEU A 155 -14.81 -0.68 -0.56
CA LEU A 155 -15.17 -1.97 -1.14
C LEU A 155 -16.10 -2.70 -0.16
N ARG A 156 -17.24 -3.17 -0.68
CA ARG A 156 -18.25 -3.90 0.10
C ARG A 156 -17.65 -5.19 0.70
N ALA A 157 -18.20 -5.61 1.84
CA ALA A 157 -17.87 -6.88 2.50
C ALA A 157 -17.96 -8.07 1.52
N GLY A 158 -17.07 -9.05 1.67
CA GLY A 158 -17.01 -10.23 0.81
C GLY A 158 -16.46 -9.98 -0.60
N ARG A 159 -16.18 -8.72 -0.98
CA ARG A 159 -15.68 -8.41 -2.33
C ARG A 159 -14.24 -8.91 -2.49
N THR A 160 -13.99 -9.56 -3.62
CA THR A 160 -12.62 -9.93 -4.02
C THR A 160 -11.82 -8.67 -4.35
N LEU A 161 -10.64 -8.53 -3.74
CA LEU A 161 -9.71 -7.46 -4.05
C LEU A 161 -9.10 -7.71 -5.42
N VAL A 162 -9.22 -6.73 -6.32
CA VAL A 162 -8.64 -6.80 -7.67
C VAL A 162 -7.44 -5.88 -7.72
N ILE A 163 -6.26 -6.47 -7.93
CA ILE A 163 -5.00 -5.75 -8.02
C ILE A 163 -4.60 -5.69 -9.51
N PRO A 164 -4.61 -4.50 -10.14
CA PRO A 164 -4.20 -4.38 -11.54
C PRO A 164 -2.75 -4.81 -11.80
N PRO A 165 -2.35 -5.04 -13.06
CA PRO A 165 -0.96 -5.32 -13.41
C PRO A 165 -0.01 -4.17 -13.05
N VAL A 166 1.17 -4.49 -12.54
CA VAL A 166 2.26 -3.53 -12.28
C VAL A 166 1.80 -2.31 -11.46
N THR A 167 1.07 -2.58 -10.38
CA THR A 167 0.58 -1.56 -9.44
C THR A 167 0.89 -1.92 -8.00
N MET A 168 0.68 -0.95 -7.12
CA MET A 168 0.70 -1.16 -5.68
C MET A 168 -0.43 -0.40 -5.00
N GLY A 169 -0.80 -0.82 -3.80
CA GLY A 169 -1.83 -0.12 -3.04
C GLY A 169 -1.96 -0.60 -1.60
N PHE A 170 -2.70 0.18 -0.83
CA PHE A 170 -3.05 -0.12 0.55
C PHE A 170 -4.52 -0.50 0.66
N TYR A 171 -4.81 -1.45 1.54
CA TYR A 171 -6.16 -1.97 1.76
C TYR A 171 -6.39 -2.05 3.26
N VAL A 172 -7.17 -1.11 3.79
CA VAL A 172 -7.50 -1.08 5.22
C VAL A 172 -8.75 -1.91 5.45
N VAL A 173 -8.61 -3.02 6.16
CA VAL A 173 -9.74 -3.86 6.56
C VAL A 173 -10.27 -3.32 7.87
N LYS A 174 -11.46 -2.71 7.82
CA LYS A 174 -12.05 -2.01 8.97
C LYS A 174 -12.69 -3.00 9.95
N ASN A 175 -12.73 -2.61 11.22
CA ASN A 175 -13.52 -3.26 12.26
C ASN A 175 -13.26 -4.78 12.35
N VAL A 176 -12.01 -5.20 12.10
CA VAL A 176 -11.57 -6.59 12.26
C VAL A 176 -11.51 -6.95 13.74
N ASN A 177 -11.26 -5.95 14.59
CA ASN A 177 -11.08 -6.12 16.02
C ASN A 177 -9.92 -7.11 16.33
N ALA A 178 -8.86 -7.07 15.52
CA ALA A 178 -7.71 -7.96 15.68
C ALA A 178 -7.02 -7.71 17.03
N LEU A 179 -6.93 -8.76 17.87
CA LEU A 179 -6.43 -8.65 19.24
C LEU A 179 -5.06 -7.99 19.32
N ALA A 180 -4.12 -8.40 18.46
CA ALA A 180 -2.77 -7.83 18.38
C ALA A 180 -2.75 -6.32 18.08
N CYS A 181 -3.82 -5.78 17.50
CA CYS A 181 -3.94 -4.39 17.06
C CYS A 181 -4.85 -3.52 17.94
N ARG A 182 -5.37 -4.06 19.05
CA ARG A 182 -6.23 -3.29 19.99
C ARG A 182 -5.41 -2.47 20.98
N TYR A 183 -4.26 -2.98 21.36
CA TYR A 183 -3.42 -2.43 22.43
C TYR A 183 -2.11 -1.90 21.84
N ARG A 184 -1.47 -0.96 22.56
CA ARG A 184 -0.15 -0.43 22.17
C ARG A 184 0.93 -1.48 22.35
#